data_AF-A0A940AY59-F1
#
_entry.id   AF-A0A940AY59-F1
#
_cell.length_a   1.000
_cell.length_b   1.000
_cell.length_c   1.000
_cell.angle_alpha   90.00
_cell.angle_beta   90.00
_cell.angle_gamma   90.00
#
_symmetry.space_group_name_H-M   'P 1'
#
loop_
_entity.id
_entity.type
_entity.pdbx_description
1 polymer ?
#
loop_
_entity_poly.entity_id
_entity_poly.type
_entity_poly.pdbx_seq_one_letter_code
_entity_poly.pdbx_strand_id
1 'polypeptide(L)'
;MTVMCHAQVKISDLFREMPDSLLPVLSENNRLDMIDFMASGMKAEITNRLGGSSEMTMLTDDSLRVKASDGLTMTLLLVTPLDSIESGNKVICCVQTYGTDESMLQSVTSFYTTQWNQINQMPPLNDDDTQRIRALDMQTILNWEHDILKKD
;
A
#
# COMPACT_ATOMS: atom_id res chain seq x y z
N MET A 1 -11.46 -11.45 33.48
CA MET A 1 -11.10 -11.52 32.05
C MET A 1 -11.19 -10.09 31.53
N THR A 2 -10.07 -9.38 31.50
CA THR A 2 -10.05 -7.98 31.04
C THR A 2 -10.10 -8.02 29.52
N VAL A 3 -11.23 -7.63 28.94
CA VAL A 3 -11.30 -7.34 27.50
C VAL A 3 -10.52 -6.03 27.31
N MET A 4 -9.25 -6.12 26.94
CA MET A 4 -8.53 -4.96 26.45
C MET A 4 -9.09 -4.62 25.07
N CYS A 5 -9.95 -3.60 25.01
CA CYS A 5 -10.29 -2.94 23.76
C CYS A 5 -9.00 -2.24 23.28
N HIS A 6 -8.17 -2.95 22.52
CA HIS A 6 -7.14 -2.28 21.75
C HIS A 6 -7.84 -1.57 20.61
N ALA A 7 -7.66 -0.26 20.49
CA ALA A 7 -8.07 0.47 19.31
C ALA A 7 -7.49 -0.24 18.09
N GLN A 8 -8.34 -0.63 17.16
CA GLN A 8 -7.90 -1.31 15.95
C GLN A 8 -7.06 -0.33 15.15
N VAL A 9 -5.77 -0.62 15.00
CA VAL A 9 -4.87 0.16 14.15
C VAL A 9 -5.41 0.11 12.72
N LYS A 10 -5.69 1.27 12.14
CA LYS A 10 -6.13 1.40 10.75
C LYS A 10 -4.98 1.84 9.86
N ILE A 11 -5.00 1.40 8.62
CA ILE A 11 -3.96 1.78 7.64
C ILE A 11 -3.94 3.29 7.37
N SER A 12 -5.09 3.98 7.49
CA SER A 12 -5.19 5.44 7.35
C SER A 12 -4.36 6.16 8.41
N ASP A 13 -4.39 5.69 9.65
CA ASP A 13 -3.62 6.27 10.75
C ASP A 13 -2.13 6.10 10.50
N LEU A 14 -1.72 4.93 10.01
CA LEU A 14 -0.33 4.65 9.66
C LEU A 14 0.14 5.48 8.46
N PHE A 15 -0.71 5.64 7.45
CA PHE A 15 -0.40 6.42 6.26
C PHE A 15 -0.21 7.90 6.57
N ARG A 16 -1.00 8.47 7.49
CA ARG A 16 -0.78 9.83 8.01
C ARG A 16 0.65 9.98 8.54
N GLU A 17 1.07 9.07 9.41
CA GLU A 17 2.39 9.07 10.06
C GLU A 17 3.53 8.58 9.16
N MET A 18 3.26 8.23 7.90
CA MET A 18 4.29 7.74 6.97
C MET A 18 5.35 8.82 6.73
N PRO A 19 6.65 8.54 6.94
CA PRO A 19 7.70 9.49 6.62
C PRO A 19 7.69 9.87 5.13
N ASP A 20 7.83 11.16 4.86
CA ASP A 20 7.92 11.69 3.49
C ASP A 20 9.03 11.02 2.67
N SER A 21 10.10 10.54 3.31
CA SER A 21 11.20 9.84 2.64
C SER A 21 10.78 8.54 1.94
N LEU A 22 9.68 7.90 2.35
CA LEU A 22 9.18 6.67 1.75
C LEU A 22 8.36 6.91 0.47
N LEU A 23 7.72 8.07 0.35
CA LEU A 23 7.03 8.49 -0.87
C LEU A 23 7.21 10.01 -1.09
N PRO A 24 8.40 10.46 -1.55
CA PRO A 24 8.78 11.88 -1.57
C PRO A 24 7.86 12.80 -2.39
N VAL A 25 7.10 12.23 -3.32
CA VAL A 25 6.13 12.97 -4.14
C VAL A 25 4.93 13.47 -3.33
N LEU A 26 4.62 12.86 -2.18
CA LEU A 26 3.54 13.27 -1.29
C LEU A 26 4.09 13.92 -0.02
N SER A 27 3.49 15.05 0.35
CA SER A 27 3.64 15.62 1.70
C SER A 27 2.68 14.99 2.69
N GLU A 28 2.93 15.20 3.99
CA GLU A 28 1.95 14.92 5.05
C GLU A 28 0.58 15.53 4.76
N ASN A 29 0.53 16.80 4.39
CA ASN A 29 -0.73 17.47 4.03
C ASN A 29 -1.42 16.77 2.86
N ASN A 30 -0.70 16.34 1.82
CA ASN A 30 -1.32 15.61 0.71
C ASN A 30 -1.93 14.28 1.18
N ARG A 31 -1.28 13.58 2.13
CA ARG A 31 -1.82 12.33 2.68
C ARG A 31 -3.09 12.58 3.49
N LEU A 32 -3.09 13.63 4.31
CA LEU A 32 -4.26 14.07 5.07
C LEU A 32 -5.43 14.44 4.15
N ASP A 33 -5.17 15.28 3.13
CA ASP A 33 -6.19 15.69 2.16
C ASP A 33 -6.82 14.49 1.45
N MET A 34 -6.00 13.53 1.00
CA MET A 34 -6.51 12.31 0.35
C MET A 34 -7.41 11.48 1.29
N ILE A 35 -7.02 11.34 2.57
CA ILE A 35 -7.83 10.62 3.57
C ILE A 35 -9.18 11.33 3.76
N ASP A 36 -9.17 12.65 3.93
CA ASP A 36 -10.38 13.46 4.14
C ASP A 36 -11.32 13.41 2.91
N PHE A 37 -10.76 13.40 1.70
CA PHE A 37 -11.52 13.24 0.47
C PHE A 37 -12.18 11.87 0.38
N MET A 38 -11.46 10.78 0.66
CA MET A 38 -12.03 9.44 0.70
C MET A 38 -13.14 9.31 1.75
N ALA A 39 -12.92 9.85 2.95
CA ALA A 39 -13.92 9.83 4.02
C ALA A 39 -15.19 10.62 3.67
N SER A 40 -15.05 11.66 2.84
CA SER A 40 -16.16 12.48 2.35
C SER A 40 -16.84 11.90 1.10
N GLY A 41 -16.38 10.75 0.58
CA GLY A 41 -16.89 10.16 -0.66
C GLY A 41 -16.55 10.95 -1.93
N MET A 42 -15.54 11.82 -1.86
CA MET A 42 -15.05 12.61 -2.99
C MET A 42 -13.90 11.88 -3.70
N LYS A 43 -13.62 12.32 -4.93
CA LYS A 43 -12.41 11.88 -5.63
C LYS A 43 -11.18 12.37 -4.87
N ALA A 44 -10.35 11.46 -4.39
CA ALA A 44 -9.18 11.76 -3.59
C ALA A 44 -7.94 12.09 -4.44
N GLU A 45 -8.09 13.08 -5.33
CA GLU A 45 -7.05 13.56 -6.24
C GLU A 45 -6.45 14.88 -5.74
N ILE A 46 -5.13 14.99 -5.73
CA ILE A 46 -4.37 16.18 -5.32
C ILE A 46 -3.26 16.50 -6.31
N THR A 47 -2.74 17.74 -6.26
CA THR A 47 -1.49 18.11 -6.91
C THR A 47 -0.31 17.75 -6.00
N ASN A 48 0.60 16.92 -6.51
CA ASN A 48 1.76 16.43 -5.77
C ASN A 48 2.92 17.42 -5.78
N ARG A 49 3.98 17.13 -5.01
CA ARG A 49 5.14 18.02 -4.86
C ARG A 49 5.91 18.30 -6.15
N LEU A 50 5.78 17.43 -7.16
CA LEU A 50 6.42 17.58 -8.46
C LEU A 50 5.52 18.29 -9.48
N GLY A 51 4.34 18.76 -9.07
CA GLY A 51 3.38 19.46 -9.93
C GLY A 51 2.49 18.53 -10.77
N GLY A 52 2.61 17.21 -10.60
CA GLY A 52 1.73 16.22 -11.23
C GLY A 52 0.49 15.90 -10.39
N SER A 53 -0.38 15.03 -10.90
CA SER A 53 -1.53 14.52 -10.14
C SER A 53 -1.17 13.24 -9.37
N SER A 54 -1.73 13.10 -8.17
CA SER A 54 -1.74 11.85 -7.42
C SER A 54 -3.15 11.57 -6.89
N GLU A 55 -3.54 10.31 -6.86
CA GLU A 55 -4.90 9.90 -6.48
C GLU A 55 -4.89 8.71 -5.53
N MET A 56 -5.62 8.81 -4.41
CA MET A 56 -5.96 7.66 -3.59
C MET A 56 -7.18 6.96 -4.19
N THR A 57 -7.01 5.71 -4.62
CA THR A 57 -8.03 4.95 -5.35
C THR A 57 -8.70 3.87 -4.50
N MET A 58 -8.12 3.55 -3.34
CA MET A 58 -8.67 2.59 -2.40
C MET A 58 -8.28 2.98 -0.97
N LEU A 59 -9.24 2.89 -0.06
CA LEU A 59 -9.02 3.00 1.38
C LEU A 59 -10.01 2.08 2.10
N THR A 60 -9.48 1.09 2.81
CA THR A 60 -10.20 0.23 3.76
C THR A 60 -9.53 0.33 5.13
N ASP A 61 -10.00 -0.42 6.12
CA ASP A 61 -9.35 -0.44 7.45
C ASP A 61 -7.92 -1.00 7.40
N ASP A 62 -7.63 -1.90 6.46
CA ASP A 62 -6.38 -2.66 6.39
C ASP A 62 -5.64 -2.54 5.04
N SER A 63 -6.17 -1.77 4.09
CA SER A 63 -5.53 -1.56 2.79
C SER A 63 -5.73 -0.15 2.26
N LEU A 64 -4.71 0.35 1.56
CA LEU A 64 -4.74 1.65 0.90
C LEU A 64 -4.01 1.54 -0.43
N ARG A 65 -4.50 2.24 -1.47
CA ARG A 65 -3.82 2.34 -2.76
C ARG A 65 -3.75 3.79 -3.21
N VAL A 66 -2.56 4.22 -3.61
CA VAL A 66 -2.30 5.54 -4.16
C VAL A 66 -1.59 5.41 -5.50
N LYS A 67 -2.18 5.98 -6.55
CA LYS A 67 -1.46 6.31 -7.79
C LYS A 67 -0.65 7.57 -7.49
N ALA A 68 0.63 7.38 -7.17
CA ALA A 68 1.52 8.46 -6.73
C ALA A 68 1.99 9.31 -7.91
N SER A 69 2.11 8.73 -9.10
CA SER A 69 2.31 9.41 -10.38
C SER A 69 1.84 8.51 -11.52
N ASP A 70 1.99 8.93 -12.77
CA ASP A 70 1.68 8.07 -13.92
C ASP A 70 2.53 6.80 -13.99
N GLY A 71 3.75 6.81 -13.43
CA GLY A 71 4.66 5.67 -13.44
C GLY A 71 4.82 4.95 -12.10
N LEU A 72 4.05 5.32 -11.07
CA LEU A 72 4.19 4.76 -9.72
C LEU A 72 2.84 4.61 -9.02
N THR A 73 2.52 3.37 -8.67
CA THR A 73 1.43 3.04 -7.74
C THR A 73 2.02 2.45 -6.47
N MET A 74 1.52 2.89 -5.32
CA MET A 74 1.86 2.31 -4.02
C MET A 74 0.60 1.70 -3.39
N THR A 75 0.68 0.45 -2.99
CA THR A 75 -0.34 -0.22 -2.20
C THR A 75 0.22 -0.57 -0.83
N LEU A 76 -0.48 -0.18 0.23
CA LEU A 76 -0.19 -0.56 1.60
C LEU A 76 -1.20 -1.61 2.07
N LEU A 77 -0.71 -2.64 2.74
CA LEU A 77 -1.52 -3.66 3.41
C LEU A 77 -1.10 -3.77 4.87
N LEU A 78 -2.07 -3.85 5.78
CA LEU A 78 -1.85 -4.15 7.18
C LEU A 78 -2.01 -5.66 7.39
N VAL A 79 -0.90 -6.36 7.62
CA VAL A 79 -0.86 -7.82 7.71
C VAL A 79 -0.47 -8.26 9.12
N THR A 80 -0.82 -9.50 9.48
CA THR A 80 -0.53 -10.06 10.82
C THR A 80 0.49 -11.17 10.69
N PRO A 81 1.72 -10.98 11.20
CA PRO A 81 2.69 -12.07 11.26
C PRO A 81 2.15 -13.26 12.06
N LEU A 82 2.44 -14.48 11.63
CA LEU A 82 1.99 -15.72 12.26
C LEU A 82 2.45 -15.83 13.71
N ASP A 83 3.67 -15.36 14.00
CA ASP A 83 4.24 -15.31 15.36
C ASP A 83 3.58 -14.28 16.28
N SER A 84 2.76 -13.40 15.71
CA SER A 84 2.16 -12.25 16.38
C SER A 84 0.65 -12.34 16.52
N ILE A 85 0.02 -13.43 16.07
CA ILE A 85 -1.44 -13.63 16.10
C ILE A 85 -2.03 -13.41 17.49
N GLU A 86 -1.42 -13.99 18.53
CA GLU A 86 -1.92 -13.86 19.91
C GLU A 86 -1.76 -12.44 20.47
N SER A 87 -0.68 -11.76 20.10
CA SER A 87 -0.41 -10.38 20.51
C SER A 87 -1.25 -9.35 19.73
N GLY A 88 -1.76 -9.73 18.56
CA GLY A 88 -2.45 -8.84 17.63
C GLY A 88 -1.53 -7.82 16.93
N ASN A 89 -0.20 -7.90 17.12
CA ASN A 89 0.74 -6.99 16.48
C ASN A 89 0.67 -7.12 14.95
N LYS A 90 0.64 -5.95 14.29
CA LYS A 90 0.54 -5.83 12.83
C LYS A 90 1.84 -5.29 12.26
N VAL A 91 2.05 -5.56 10.97
CA VAL A 91 3.13 -4.97 10.17
C VAL A 91 2.55 -4.39 8.89
N ILE A 92 3.23 -3.38 8.35
CA ILE A 92 2.87 -2.74 7.10
C ILE A 92 3.63 -3.47 5.98
N CYS A 93 2.90 -4.02 5.03
CA CYS A 93 3.45 -4.41 3.73
C CYS A 93 3.25 -3.25 2.76
N CYS A 94 4.32 -2.80 2.12
CA CYS A 94 4.31 -1.77 1.10
C CYS A 94 4.73 -2.38 -0.23
N VAL A 95 3.83 -2.37 -1.19
CA VAL A 95 4.09 -2.81 -2.56
C VAL A 95 4.11 -1.58 -3.46
N GLN A 96 5.28 -1.30 -4.04
CA GLN A 96 5.46 -0.23 -5.01
C GLN A 96 5.55 -0.85 -6.40
N THR A 97 4.60 -0.51 -7.25
CA THR A 97 4.52 -0.96 -8.64
C THR A 97 4.92 0.20 -9.55
N TYR A 98 5.98 -0.01 -10.31
CA TYR A 98 6.56 0.94 -11.26
C TYR A 98 6.16 0.57 -12.67
N GLY A 99 5.97 1.60 -13.51
CA GLY A 99 5.67 1.44 -14.93
C GLY A 99 4.47 2.29 -15.35
N THR A 100 4.49 2.71 -16.61
CA THR A 100 3.41 3.47 -17.25
C THR A 100 2.61 2.64 -18.25
N ASP A 101 3.17 1.49 -18.63
CA ASP A 101 2.60 0.53 -19.57
C ASP A 101 2.28 -0.75 -18.80
N GLU A 102 1.05 -1.25 -18.94
CA GLU A 102 0.56 -2.44 -18.25
C GLU A 102 1.43 -3.68 -18.55
N SER A 103 2.08 -3.71 -19.72
CA SER A 103 2.96 -4.78 -20.19
C SER A 103 4.33 -4.85 -19.49
N MET A 104 4.74 -3.77 -18.82
CA MET A 104 6.10 -3.57 -18.30
C MET A 104 6.09 -3.11 -16.84
N LEU A 105 5.06 -3.51 -16.08
CA LEU A 105 5.02 -3.21 -14.66
C LEU A 105 6.15 -3.96 -13.93
N GLN A 106 6.61 -3.41 -12.81
CA GLN A 106 7.53 -4.09 -11.90
C GLN A 106 7.17 -3.72 -10.46
N SER A 107 6.94 -4.73 -9.62
CA SER A 107 6.62 -4.52 -8.22
C SER A 107 7.81 -4.80 -7.30
N VAL A 108 7.96 -3.98 -6.26
CA VAL A 108 8.91 -4.15 -5.17
C VAL A 108 8.14 -4.17 -3.87
N THR A 109 8.31 -5.24 -3.10
CA THR A 109 7.63 -5.44 -1.82
C THR A 109 8.60 -5.19 -0.67
N SER A 110 8.19 -4.36 0.28
CA SER A 110 8.95 -4.01 1.49
C SER A 110 8.06 -4.11 2.73
N PHE A 111 8.66 -4.41 3.88
CA PHE A 111 7.95 -4.55 5.14
C PHE A 111 8.42 -3.52 6.16
N TYR A 112 7.49 -3.02 6.96
CA TYR A 112 7.74 -2.04 8.01
C TYR A 112 6.96 -2.38 9.28
N THR A 113 7.51 -2.00 10.42
CA THR A 113 6.76 -1.89 11.67
C THR A 113 5.70 -0.78 11.55
N THR A 114 4.74 -0.72 12.48
CA THR A 114 3.73 0.36 12.53
C THR A 114 4.33 1.73 12.87
N GLN A 115 5.61 1.80 13.25
CA GLN A 115 6.38 3.04 13.43
C GLN A 115 7.29 3.32 12.22
N TRP A 116 7.04 2.68 11.08
CA TRP A 116 7.78 2.88 9.82
C TRP A 116 9.27 2.51 9.88
N ASN A 117 9.70 1.71 10.86
CA ASN A 117 11.02 1.07 10.83
C ASN A 117 11.00 -0.12 9.86
N GLN A 118 11.94 -0.15 8.92
CA GLN A 118 12.04 -1.21 7.92
C GLN A 118 12.37 -2.57 8.57
N ILE A 119 11.73 -3.62 8.05
CA ILE A 119 11.98 -5.01 8.41
C ILE A 119 12.72 -5.66 7.24
N ASN A 120 13.93 -6.17 7.49
CA ASN A 120 14.84 -6.65 6.44
C ASN A 120 14.45 -8.02 5.86
N GLN A 121 13.52 -8.72 6.50
CA GLN A 121 13.07 -10.06 6.10
C GLN A 121 11.56 -10.09 6.06
N MET A 122 11.00 -10.79 5.08
CA MET A 122 9.56 -11.05 5.03
C MET A 122 9.14 -11.79 6.31
N PRO A 123 8.21 -11.24 7.11
CA PRO A 123 7.67 -11.93 8.27
C PRO A 123 6.94 -13.21 7.85
N PRO A 124 6.81 -14.22 8.71
CA PRO A 124 5.98 -15.38 8.41
C PRO A 124 4.52 -14.92 8.34
N LEU A 125 3.87 -15.04 7.18
CA LEU A 125 2.48 -14.62 6.97
C LEU A 125 1.56 -15.84 6.77
N ASN A 126 0.27 -15.65 7.03
CA ASN A 126 -0.75 -16.63 6.66
C ASN A 126 -0.95 -16.67 5.12
N ASP A 127 -1.69 -17.67 4.65
CA ASP A 127 -1.94 -17.87 3.22
C ASP A 127 -2.74 -16.72 2.61
N ASP A 128 -3.70 -16.15 3.33
CA ASP A 128 -4.56 -15.06 2.84
C ASP A 128 -3.74 -13.78 2.58
N ASP A 129 -2.93 -13.35 3.55
CA ASP A 129 -2.03 -12.19 3.42
C ASP A 129 -0.97 -12.44 2.34
N THR A 130 -0.45 -13.67 2.25
CA THR A 130 0.48 -14.06 1.18
C THR A 130 -0.17 -13.96 -0.20
N GLN A 131 -1.42 -14.41 -0.34
CA GLN A 131 -2.17 -14.31 -1.60
C GLN A 131 -2.50 -12.87 -1.97
N ARG A 132 -2.86 -12.02 -0.99
CA ARG A 132 -3.08 -10.59 -1.21
C ARG A 132 -1.84 -9.89 -1.77
N ILE A 133 -0.67 -10.16 -1.19
CA ILE A 133 0.60 -9.61 -1.67
C ILE A 133 0.92 -10.14 -3.07
N ARG A 134 0.82 -11.46 -3.28
CA ARG A 134 1.04 -12.08 -4.59
C ARG A 134 0.09 -11.57 -5.65
N ALA A 135 -1.17 -11.24 -5.33
CA ALA A 135 -2.11 -10.70 -6.30
C ALA A 135 -1.66 -9.32 -6.83
N LEU A 136 -0.98 -8.53 -6.01
CA LEU A 136 -0.38 -7.25 -6.42
C LEU A 136 0.85 -7.48 -7.31
N ASP A 137 1.66 -8.50 -6.99
CA ASP A 137 2.80 -8.88 -7.82
C ASP A 137 2.36 -9.53 -9.15
N MET A 138 1.33 -10.37 -9.15
CA MET A 138 0.84 -11.14 -10.30
C MET A 138 0.10 -10.30 -11.35
N GLN A 139 -0.46 -9.14 -10.97
CA GLN A 139 -0.94 -8.14 -11.94
C GLN A 139 0.16 -7.72 -12.91
N THR A 140 1.43 -7.84 -12.51
CA THR A 140 2.58 -7.61 -13.38
C THR A 140 2.80 -8.74 -14.39
N ILE A 141 2.60 -10.00 -13.98
CA ILE A 141 2.93 -11.20 -14.80
C ILE A 141 1.82 -11.52 -15.80
N LEU A 142 0.54 -11.43 -15.38
CA LEU A 142 -0.59 -11.75 -16.27
C LEU A 142 -0.72 -10.76 -17.42
N ASN A 143 -0.38 -9.49 -17.19
CA ASN A 143 -0.36 -8.48 -18.26
C ASN A 143 0.74 -8.82 -19.29
N TRP A 144 1.94 -9.18 -18.82
CA TRP A 144 3.05 -9.58 -19.69
C TRP A 144 2.74 -10.81 -20.56
N GLU A 145 2.10 -11.84 -20.01
CA GLU A 145 1.68 -13.02 -20.78
C GLU A 145 0.63 -12.67 -21.85
N HIS A 146 -0.34 -11.81 -21.51
CA HIS A 146 -1.36 -11.35 -22.47
C HIS A 146 -0.76 -10.55 -23.63
N ASP A 147 0.27 -9.75 -23.38
CA ASP A 147 0.94 -8.96 -24.41
C ASP A 147 1.88 -9.78 -25.31
N ILE A 148 2.44 -10.87 -24.79
CA ILE A 148 3.17 -11.85 -25.61
C ILE A 148 2.23 -12.58 -26.56
N LEU A 149 1.06 -13.01 -26.05
CA LEU A 149 0.10 -13.78 -26.84
C LEU A 149 -0.64 -12.96 -27.91
N LYS A 150 -0.54 -11.63 -27.86
CA LYS A 150 -1.10 -10.71 -28.87
C LYS A 150 -0.08 -10.22 -29.91
N LYS A 151 1.17 -10.70 -29.85
CA LYS A 151 2.25 -10.25 -30.72
C LYS A 151 2.39 -11.03 -32.03
N ASP A 152 1.45 -11.93 -32.32
CA ASP A 152 1.31 -12.70 -33.58
C ASP A 152 0.03 -12.30 -34.32
#